data_AF-A0A812XY83-F1
#
_entry.id   AF-A0A812XY83-F1
#
_cell.length_a   1.000
_cell.length_b   1.000
_cell.length_c   1.000
_cell.angle_alpha   90.00
_cell.angle_beta   90.00
_cell.angle_gamma   90.00
#
_symmetry.space_group_name_H-M   'P 1'
#
loop_
_entity.id
_entity.type
_entity.pdbx_description
1 polymer ?
#
loop_
_entity_poly.entity_id
_entity_poly.type
_entity_poly.pdbx_seq_one_letter_code
_entity_poly.pdbx_strand_id
1 'polypeptide(L)'
;MVRCVPFLGLLAFWVFLRGFCFSPVSLPSVQRYLTCRAAQPDETTAAPPGGCLPNGELRETYEPDTSLDAREGRLEIFPSPIYRRKIKPSNEDVHALNDEITTNFRRLMARDDKGIEYSQTHYAGGYTSYFSLPALQRWVPPIKTLEQWLQPHIREFIQQAGLQDGPELFMTDCWANVMGDGTEHVFHQHKKSTISGTYYVQTPRGCSGLLFEDPRLDRTVAKQSRRVVEFPAIAGFVILFESWQRHKVPPNCGEGERISVSFNYHWRYEEPTKIPLE
;
A
#
# COMPACT_ATOMS: atom_id res chain seq x y z
N MET A 1 34.59 33.07 -42.21
CA MET A 1 33.60 33.28 -43.29
C MET A 1 32.30 33.71 -42.65
N VAL A 2 32.09 35.02 -42.68
CA VAL A 2 30.85 35.70 -42.31
C VAL A 2 29.95 35.69 -43.54
N ARG A 3 28.68 35.35 -43.41
CA ARG A 3 27.61 35.82 -44.31
C ARG A 3 26.32 36.04 -43.52
N CYS A 4 26.19 37.24 -42.95
CA CYS A 4 24.94 37.98 -42.96
C CYS A 4 24.76 38.57 -44.37
N VAL A 5 23.54 38.58 -44.93
CA VAL A 5 22.98 39.69 -45.74
C VAL A 5 21.45 39.69 -45.58
N PRO A 6 20.78 40.87 -45.54
CA PRO A 6 19.37 41.08 -45.16
C PRO A 6 18.47 41.46 -46.36
N PHE A 7 17.20 41.83 -46.11
CA PHE A 7 16.36 42.88 -46.76
C PHE A 7 14.85 42.54 -46.61
N LEU A 8 14.00 43.33 -45.95
CA LEU A 8 13.34 44.61 -46.30
C LEU A 8 11.98 44.43 -47.01
N GLY A 9 10.92 45.08 -46.52
CA GLY A 9 9.75 45.44 -47.34
C GLY A 9 8.38 45.43 -46.66
N LEU A 10 7.86 46.62 -46.34
CA LEU A 10 6.47 46.94 -45.98
C LEU A 10 5.46 46.52 -47.07
N LEU A 11 4.19 46.28 -46.71
CA LEU A 11 3.05 47.17 -47.04
C LEU A 11 1.70 46.60 -46.56
N ALA A 12 0.89 47.48 -45.99
CA ALA A 12 -0.51 47.28 -45.63
C ALA A 12 -1.42 47.37 -46.87
N PHE A 13 -2.53 46.64 -46.87
CA PHE A 13 -3.70 46.96 -47.71
C PHE A 13 -5.00 46.69 -46.95
N TRP A 14 -5.76 47.76 -46.76
CA TRP A 14 -7.17 47.77 -46.40
C TRP A 14 -8.01 47.49 -47.66
N VAL A 15 -9.04 46.65 -47.55
CA VAL A 15 -10.20 46.69 -48.46
C VAL A 15 -11.49 46.48 -47.67
N PHE A 16 -12.32 47.53 -47.68
CA PHE A 16 -13.74 47.57 -47.32
C PHE A 16 -14.58 46.72 -48.27
N LEU A 17 -15.68 46.15 -47.79
CA LEU A 17 -16.93 46.06 -48.57
C LEU A 17 -18.18 45.99 -47.67
N ARG A 18 -19.09 46.92 -47.94
CA ARG A 18 -20.49 47.07 -47.48
C ARG A 18 -21.28 45.79 -47.81
N GLY A 19 -22.30 45.33 -47.09
CA GLY A 19 -23.43 46.03 -46.46
C GLY A 19 -24.71 45.52 -47.14
N PHE A 20 -25.64 44.90 -46.40
CA PHE A 20 -27.02 44.67 -46.85
C PHE A 20 -27.97 44.72 -45.66
N CYS A 21 -28.89 45.69 -45.70
CA CYS A 21 -30.04 45.84 -44.82
C CYS A 21 -31.17 44.93 -45.27
N PHE A 22 -31.86 44.27 -44.33
CA PHE A 22 -33.30 43.96 -44.46
C PHE A 22 -33.96 43.89 -43.07
N SER A 23 -35.15 44.48 -42.99
CA SER A 23 -36.18 44.38 -41.95
C SER A 23 -37.49 44.87 -42.60
N PRO A 24 -38.71 44.65 -42.06
CA PRO A 24 -39.13 43.81 -40.92
C PRO A 24 -40.38 42.93 -41.23
N VAL A 25 -40.73 41.96 -40.37
CA VAL A 25 -42.12 41.46 -40.19
C VAL A 25 -42.34 41.11 -38.70
N SER A 26 -43.53 41.42 -38.18
CA SER A 26 -43.89 41.55 -36.76
C SER A 26 -44.80 40.43 -36.19
N LEU A 27 -44.45 39.95 -34.98
CA LEU A 27 -45.24 39.56 -33.76
C LEU A 27 -46.25 38.38 -33.79
N PRO A 28 -46.73 37.81 -32.63
CA PRO A 28 -46.32 37.89 -31.21
C PRO A 28 -46.09 36.49 -30.54
N SER A 29 -45.45 36.27 -29.38
CA SER A 29 -46.04 36.43 -28.04
C SER A 29 -45.12 35.82 -26.93
N VAL A 30 -44.86 36.66 -25.92
CA VAL A 30 -44.68 36.40 -24.47
C VAL A 30 -44.12 35.04 -23.98
N GLN A 31 -42.89 35.07 -23.47
CA GLN A 31 -42.62 34.50 -22.13
C GLN A 31 -41.57 35.35 -21.42
N ARG A 32 -41.92 35.83 -20.23
CA ARG A 32 -41.11 36.72 -19.39
C ARG A 32 -39.79 36.03 -19.04
N TYR A 33 -38.69 36.47 -19.62
CA TYR A 33 -37.39 36.27 -19.01
C TYR A 33 -37.35 37.13 -17.76
N LEU A 34 -37.45 36.49 -16.59
CA LEU A 34 -36.93 37.07 -15.37
C LEU A 34 -35.44 37.27 -15.60
N THR A 35 -35.04 38.49 -15.95
CA THR A 35 -33.64 38.89 -15.90
C THR A 35 -33.19 38.74 -14.46
N CYS A 36 -32.45 37.68 -14.18
CA CYS A 36 -31.63 37.59 -12.98
C CYS A 36 -30.65 38.77 -13.09
N ARG A 37 -30.93 39.87 -12.39
CA ARG A 37 -29.93 40.91 -12.17
C ARG A 37 -28.76 40.19 -11.52
N ALA A 38 -27.62 40.14 -12.21
CA ALA A 38 -26.37 39.73 -11.61
C ALA A 38 -26.16 40.62 -10.38
N ALA A 39 -26.39 40.04 -9.20
CA ALA A 39 -25.88 40.60 -7.97
C ALA A 39 -24.35 40.59 -8.14
N GLN A 40 -23.73 41.75 -7.91
CA GLN A 40 -22.29 41.82 -7.73
C GLN A 40 -21.91 40.80 -6.65
N PRO A 41 -20.92 39.92 -6.88
CA PRO A 41 -20.56 38.94 -5.88
C PRO A 41 -20.06 39.68 -4.64
N ASP A 42 -20.75 39.48 -3.53
CA ASP A 42 -20.25 39.81 -2.20
C ASP A 42 -18.96 39.00 -1.99
N GLU A 43 -17.87 39.69 -1.68
CA GLU A 43 -16.48 39.23 -1.69
C GLU A 43 -16.16 38.17 -0.62
N THR A 44 -17.17 37.57 0.02
CA THR A 44 -17.03 36.76 1.24
C THR A 44 -17.57 35.34 1.15
N THR A 45 -18.04 34.88 -0.01
CA THR A 45 -18.37 33.46 -0.21
C THR A 45 -17.40 32.83 -1.19
N ALA A 46 -16.34 32.23 -0.64
CA ALA A 46 -15.44 31.40 -1.43
C ALA A 46 -16.27 30.33 -2.17
N ALA A 47 -16.10 30.23 -3.48
CA ALA A 47 -16.79 29.22 -4.28
C ALA A 47 -16.51 27.82 -3.68
N PRO A 48 -17.52 26.94 -3.61
CA PRO A 48 -17.34 25.61 -3.02
C PRO A 48 -16.19 24.88 -3.72
N PRO A 49 -15.34 24.13 -2.98
CA PRO A 49 -14.27 23.34 -3.59
C PRO A 49 -14.87 22.49 -4.72
N GLY A 50 -14.20 22.40 -5.87
CA GLY A 50 -14.74 21.70 -7.04
C GLY A 50 -15.46 22.58 -8.05
N GLY A 51 -16.11 23.70 -7.66
CA GLY A 51 -16.80 24.62 -8.57
C GLY A 51 -18.16 24.14 -9.10
N CYS A 52 -18.77 24.88 -10.04
CA CYS A 52 -20.06 24.54 -10.64
C CYS A 52 -19.91 24.12 -12.11
N LEU A 53 -20.75 23.20 -12.56
CA LEU A 53 -20.92 22.85 -13.97
C LEU A 53 -21.71 23.94 -14.72
N PRO A 54 -21.57 24.03 -16.06
CA PRO A 54 -22.31 25.03 -16.87
C PRO A 54 -23.84 24.94 -16.77
N ASN A 55 -24.37 23.78 -16.37
CA ASN A 55 -25.80 23.55 -16.12
C ASN A 55 -26.25 23.92 -14.69
N GLY A 56 -25.34 24.45 -13.85
CA GLY A 56 -25.63 24.87 -12.47
C GLY A 56 -25.43 23.78 -11.41
N GLU A 57 -25.07 22.56 -11.79
CA GLU A 57 -24.79 21.48 -10.83
C GLU A 57 -23.46 21.70 -10.10
N LEU A 58 -23.42 21.40 -8.80
CA LEU A 58 -22.19 21.48 -8.00
C LEU A 58 -21.27 20.30 -8.36
N ARG A 59 -19.98 20.57 -8.56
CA ARG A 59 -18.97 19.52 -8.71
C ARG A 59 -18.61 18.96 -7.34
N GLU A 60 -18.09 17.74 -7.35
CA GLU A 60 -17.54 17.11 -6.15
C GLU A 60 -16.45 17.98 -5.55
N THR A 61 -16.62 18.29 -4.27
CA THR A 61 -15.67 19.07 -3.47
C THR A 61 -14.54 18.16 -3.02
N TYR A 62 -13.29 18.54 -3.29
CA TYR A 62 -12.13 17.90 -2.69
C TYR A 62 -11.26 18.94 -2.00
N GLU A 63 -10.76 18.60 -0.82
CA GLU A 63 -9.70 19.36 -0.14
C GLU A 63 -8.37 18.63 -0.40
N PRO A 64 -7.39 19.27 -1.05
CA PRO A 64 -6.10 18.63 -1.25
C PRO A 64 -5.35 18.51 0.09
N ASP A 65 -4.92 17.30 0.45
CA ASP A 65 -4.13 17.04 1.66
C ASP A 65 -2.81 17.83 1.67
N THR A 66 -2.26 18.15 0.49
CA THR A 66 -1.05 18.96 0.34
C THR A 66 -1.13 19.75 -0.96
N SER A 67 -0.83 21.05 -0.89
CA SER A 67 -0.61 21.89 -2.07
C SER A 67 0.87 22.02 -2.34
N LEU A 68 1.29 21.78 -3.58
CA LEU A 68 2.69 21.80 -3.99
C LEU A 68 2.92 22.85 -5.08
N ASP A 69 3.93 23.69 -4.91
CA ASP A 69 4.38 24.61 -5.95
C ASP A 69 5.27 23.87 -6.97
N ALA A 70 4.63 23.13 -7.87
CA ALA A 70 5.29 22.19 -8.80
C ALA A 70 5.88 22.87 -10.06
N ARG A 71 6.45 24.07 -9.95
CA ARG A 71 6.93 24.83 -11.13
C ARG A 71 8.05 24.13 -11.91
N GLU A 72 8.93 23.37 -11.25
CA GLU A 72 9.98 22.56 -11.88
C GLU A 72 10.32 21.31 -11.04
N GLY A 73 10.80 20.24 -11.69
CA GLY A 73 11.42 19.08 -11.02
C GLY A 73 10.68 17.74 -11.13
N ARG A 74 11.11 16.77 -10.30
CA ARG A 74 10.50 15.43 -10.15
C ARG A 74 9.89 15.33 -8.75
N LEU A 75 8.63 14.90 -8.69
CA LEU A 75 7.90 14.65 -7.45
C LEU A 75 7.53 13.17 -7.34
N GLU A 76 7.68 12.61 -6.15
CA GLU A 76 7.18 11.28 -5.83
C GLU A 76 5.87 11.42 -5.07
N ILE A 77 4.77 10.97 -5.68
CA ILE A 77 3.43 10.99 -5.09
C ILE A 77 2.98 9.57 -4.82
N PHE A 78 2.23 9.40 -3.72
CA PHE A 78 1.68 8.11 -3.27
C PHE A 78 2.74 7.01 -3.14
N PRO A 79 3.85 7.24 -2.41
CA PRO A 79 4.86 6.20 -2.17
C PRO A 79 4.24 5.02 -1.42
N SER A 80 4.75 3.81 -1.67
CA SER A 80 4.34 2.59 -0.96
C SER A 80 5.35 2.29 0.15
N PRO A 81 5.07 2.61 1.42
CA PRO A 81 6.04 2.48 2.49
C PRO A 81 6.26 1.01 2.87
N ILE A 82 7.53 0.63 3.01
CA ILE A 82 7.94 -0.66 3.58
C ILE A 82 8.69 -0.34 4.88
N TYR A 83 8.12 -0.75 6.01
CA TYR A 83 8.75 -0.59 7.31
C TYR A 83 9.75 -1.72 7.54
N ARG A 84 10.94 -1.39 8.03
CA ARG A 84 11.93 -2.38 8.45
C ARG A 84 12.70 -1.89 9.65
N ARG A 85 12.65 -2.63 10.75
CA ARG A 85 13.41 -2.33 11.97
C ARG A 85 13.84 -3.59 12.68
N LYS A 86 14.91 -3.47 13.47
CA LYS A 86 15.22 -4.43 14.52
C LYS A 86 14.19 -4.29 15.66
N ILE A 87 13.76 -5.41 16.23
CA ILE A 87 12.85 -5.40 17.37
C ILE A 87 13.54 -4.84 18.63
N LYS A 88 12.78 -4.16 19.50
CA LYS A 88 13.31 -3.31 20.59
C LYS A 88 13.29 -3.94 22.00
N PRO A 89 13.83 -5.16 22.19
CA PRO A 89 14.56 -5.49 23.43
C PRO A 89 16.08 -5.60 23.24
N SER A 90 16.79 -6.05 24.28
CA SER A 90 18.25 -6.28 24.18
C SER A 90 18.56 -7.39 23.18
N ASN A 91 19.80 -7.44 22.68
CA ASN A 91 20.22 -8.54 21.80
C ASN A 91 20.03 -9.90 22.48
N GLU A 92 20.34 -10.01 23.77
CA GLU A 92 20.24 -11.25 24.53
C GLU A 92 18.80 -11.75 24.59
N ASP A 93 17.85 -10.86 24.90
CA ASP A 93 16.42 -11.19 24.91
C ASP A 93 15.93 -11.68 23.54
N VAL A 94 16.40 -11.04 22.46
CA VAL A 94 16.07 -11.43 21.09
C VAL A 94 16.63 -12.81 20.74
N HIS A 95 17.85 -13.13 21.16
CA HIS A 95 18.42 -14.46 20.94
C HIS A 95 17.64 -15.53 21.72
N ALA A 96 17.35 -15.29 23.00
CA ALA A 96 16.56 -16.20 23.82
C ALA A 96 15.17 -16.46 23.22
N LEU A 97 14.47 -15.40 22.78
CA LEU A 97 13.19 -15.53 22.09
C LEU A 97 13.31 -16.36 20.80
N ASN A 98 14.35 -16.12 20.00
CA ASN A 98 14.56 -16.85 18.76
C ASN A 98 14.85 -18.33 18.98
N ASP A 99 15.60 -18.69 20.03
CA ASP A 99 15.86 -20.08 20.40
C ASP A 99 14.57 -20.80 20.84
N GLU A 100 13.73 -20.12 21.62
CA GLU A 100 12.41 -20.63 22.01
C GLU A 100 11.49 -20.82 20.81
N ILE A 101 11.40 -19.84 19.90
CA ILE A 101 10.59 -19.95 18.67
C ILE A 101 11.11 -21.10 17.81
N THR A 102 12.42 -21.19 17.58
CA THR A 102 13.04 -22.25 16.78
C THR A 102 12.73 -23.64 17.35
N THR A 103 12.84 -23.79 18.67
CA THR A 103 12.51 -25.05 19.36
C THR A 103 11.04 -25.42 19.20
N ASN A 104 10.13 -24.46 19.34
CA ASN A 104 8.70 -24.70 19.15
C ASN A 104 8.36 -25.04 17.70
N PHE A 105 8.97 -24.37 16.71
CA PHE A 105 8.72 -24.63 15.30
C PHE A 105 9.24 -26.02 14.88
N ARG A 106 10.40 -26.44 15.37
CA ARG A 106 10.88 -27.82 15.17
C ARG A 106 9.95 -28.87 15.77
N ARG A 107 9.32 -28.59 16.92
CA ARG A 107 8.31 -29.47 17.52
C ARG A 107 7.03 -29.52 16.69
N LEU A 108 6.59 -28.39 16.15
CA LEU A 108 5.45 -28.32 15.24
C LEU A 108 5.71 -29.12 13.96
N MET A 109 6.88 -28.94 13.33
CA MET A 109 7.30 -29.72 12.16
C MET A 109 7.30 -31.24 12.36
N ALA A 110 7.42 -31.71 13.60
CA ALA A 110 7.43 -33.13 13.93
C ALA A 110 6.05 -33.69 14.35
N ARG A 111 5.04 -32.83 14.57
CA ARG A 111 3.78 -33.23 15.21
C ARG A 111 2.51 -32.67 14.56
N ASP A 112 2.64 -31.62 13.76
CA ASP A 112 1.51 -31.00 13.07
C ASP A 112 1.24 -31.73 11.76
N ASP A 113 0.60 -32.90 11.85
CA ASP A 113 0.32 -33.78 10.71
C ASP A 113 -0.35 -33.03 9.55
N LYS A 114 -1.31 -32.13 9.86
CA LYS A 114 -2.02 -31.33 8.85
C LYS A 114 -1.10 -30.31 8.17
N GLY A 115 -0.25 -29.63 8.94
CA GLY A 115 0.71 -28.68 8.39
C GLY A 115 1.80 -29.37 7.55
N ILE A 116 2.25 -30.55 7.99
CA ILE A 116 3.22 -31.39 7.25
C ILE A 116 2.62 -31.81 5.91
N GLU A 117 1.41 -32.40 5.91
CA GLU A 117 0.71 -32.82 4.70
C GLU A 117 0.49 -31.65 3.73
N TYR A 118 0.02 -30.52 4.22
CA TYR A 118 -0.17 -29.32 3.40
C TYR A 118 1.16 -28.83 2.78
N SER A 119 2.24 -28.83 3.56
CA SER A 119 3.55 -28.34 3.13
C SER A 119 4.18 -29.20 2.03
N GLN A 120 3.91 -30.52 2.00
CA GLN A 120 4.42 -31.41 0.94
C GLN A 120 4.03 -30.96 -0.46
N THR A 121 2.86 -30.32 -0.61
CA THR A 121 2.29 -29.93 -1.91
C THR A 121 2.39 -28.44 -2.19
N HIS A 122 2.33 -27.60 -1.15
CA HIS A 122 2.27 -26.14 -1.30
C HIS A 122 3.54 -25.42 -0.83
N TYR A 123 4.43 -26.12 -0.14
CA TYR A 123 5.62 -25.53 0.48
C TYR A 123 6.81 -26.49 0.46
N ALA A 124 7.08 -27.02 -0.72
CA ALA A 124 8.07 -28.07 -0.95
C ALA A 124 9.45 -27.73 -0.36
N GLY A 125 10.04 -28.69 0.35
CA GLY A 125 11.32 -28.53 1.06
C GLY A 125 11.24 -27.78 2.39
N GLY A 126 10.05 -27.32 2.79
CA GLY A 126 9.84 -26.57 4.03
C GLY A 126 8.62 -27.01 4.81
N TYR A 127 8.29 -26.21 5.84
CA TYR A 127 7.09 -26.36 6.65
C TYR A 127 6.43 -25.00 6.90
N THR A 128 5.11 -24.96 6.74
CA THR A 128 4.28 -23.84 7.16
C THR A 128 3.12 -24.31 8.03
N SER A 129 2.84 -23.56 9.10
CA SER A 129 1.66 -23.80 9.94
C SER A 129 0.43 -23.04 9.47
N TYR A 130 0.50 -22.33 8.33
CA TYR A 130 -0.55 -21.40 7.90
C TYR A 130 -1.92 -22.06 7.80
N PHE A 131 -2.00 -23.24 7.20
CA PHE A 131 -3.27 -23.95 7.00
C PHE A 131 -3.77 -24.67 8.26
N SER A 132 -2.85 -25.14 9.11
CA SER A 132 -3.15 -25.99 10.27
C SER A 132 -3.38 -25.20 11.56
N LEU A 133 -2.52 -24.22 11.83
CA LEU A 133 -2.44 -23.44 13.06
C LEU A 133 -2.19 -21.95 12.74
N PRO A 134 -3.17 -21.23 12.16
CA PRO A 134 -3.00 -19.84 11.71
C PRO A 134 -3.00 -18.80 12.83
N ALA A 135 -3.09 -19.21 14.10
CA ALA A 135 -3.17 -18.28 15.24
C ALA A 135 -2.16 -18.65 16.34
N LEU A 136 -0.89 -18.81 15.98
CA LEU A 136 0.16 -19.27 16.90
C LEU A 136 0.32 -18.37 18.14
N GLN A 137 0.06 -17.06 18.03
CA GLN A 137 0.12 -16.12 19.15
C GLN A 137 -0.85 -16.46 20.29
N ARG A 138 -1.91 -17.23 20.02
CA ARG A 138 -2.86 -17.69 21.04
C ARG A 138 -2.37 -18.90 21.83
N TRP A 139 -1.49 -19.71 21.26
CA TRP A 139 -1.17 -21.05 21.77
C TRP A 139 0.32 -21.28 22.05
N VAL A 140 1.20 -20.51 21.42
CA VAL A 140 2.66 -20.63 21.54
C VAL A 140 3.19 -19.43 22.34
N PRO A 141 3.60 -19.61 23.61
CA PRO A 141 4.01 -18.50 24.49
C PRO A 141 5.05 -17.53 23.90
N PRO A 142 6.16 -17.98 23.28
CA PRO A 142 7.11 -17.02 22.70
C PRO A 142 6.53 -16.22 21.53
N ILE A 143 5.51 -16.73 20.82
CA ILE A 143 4.85 -15.95 19.76
C ILE A 143 3.94 -14.87 20.37
N LYS A 144 3.33 -15.13 21.53
CA LYS A 144 2.62 -14.09 22.29
C LYS A 144 3.56 -12.99 22.77
N THR A 145 4.75 -13.34 23.24
CA THR A 145 5.80 -12.37 23.58
C THR A 145 6.20 -11.54 22.36
N LEU A 146 6.40 -12.20 21.20
CA LEU A 146 6.69 -11.51 19.95
C LEU A 146 5.58 -10.53 19.56
N GLU A 147 4.31 -10.93 19.64
CA GLU A 147 3.16 -10.05 19.37
C GLU A 147 3.21 -8.78 20.22
N GLN A 148 3.52 -8.90 21.52
CA GLN A 148 3.68 -7.74 22.40
C GLN A 148 4.83 -6.83 21.96
N TRP A 149 5.95 -7.41 21.55
CA TRP A 149 7.11 -6.66 21.08
C TRP A 149 6.86 -5.99 19.71
N LEU A 150 5.96 -6.53 18.89
CA LEU A 150 5.57 -5.96 17.61
C LEU A 150 4.68 -4.72 17.74
N GLN A 151 3.90 -4.59 18.81
CA GLN A 151 2.96 -3.48 19.05
C GLN A 151 3.53 -2.07 18.77
N PRO A 152 4.70 -1.66 19.32
CA PRO A 152 5.27 -0.34 19.00
C PRO A 152 5.66 -0.18 17.53
N HIS A 153 6.06 -1.25 16.85
CA HIS A 153 6.40 -1.23 15.42
C HIS A 153 5.15 -1.07 14.54
N ILE A 154 4.06 -1.75 14.91
CA ILE A 154 2.76 -1.61 14.24
C ILE A 154 2.27 -0.16 14.34
N ARG A 155 2.33 0.45 15.53
CA ARG A 155 1.94 1.86 15.72
C ARG A 155 2.78 2.83 14.90
N GLU A 156 4.10 2.63 14.87
CA GLU A 156 5.01 3.45 14.05
C GLU A 156 4.69 3.30 12.55
N PHE A 157 4.39 2.09 12.09
CA PHE A 157 4.06 1.85 10.68
C PHE A 157 2.71 2.46 10.28
N ILE A 158 1.68 2.38 11.13
CA ILE A 158 0.37 3.04 10.89
C ILE A 158 0.57 4.53 10.58
N GLN A 159 1.37 5.22 11.39
CA GLN A 159 1.67 6.64 11.20
C GLN A 159 2.44 6.90 9.90
N GLN A 160 3.47 6.10 9.59
CA GLN A 160 4.28 6.26 8.38
C GLN A 160 3.50 5.94 7.10
N ALA A 161 2.55 5.02 7.17
CA ALA A 161 1.70 4.62 6.05
C ALA A 161 0.51 5.56 5.84
N GLY A 162 0.31 6.56 6.71
CA GLY A 162 -0.86 7.45 6.63
C GLY A 162 -2.18 6.70 6.77
N LEU A 163 -2.17 5.53 7.44
CA LEU A 163 -3.38 4.77 7.71
C LEU A 163 -4.18 5.53 8.76
N GLN A 164 -5.46 5.79 8.47
CA GLN A 164 -6.33 6.50 9.40
C GLN A 164 -6.52 5.70 10.69
N ASP A 165 -6.69 6.41 11.80
CA ASP A 165 -7.11 5.81 13.05
C ASP A 165 -8.48 5.14 12.85
N GLY A 166 -8.52 3.83 13.10
CA GLY A 166 -9.70 2.99 12.99
C GLY A 166 -10.10 2.40 14.34
N PRO A 167 -11.02 1.40 14.36
CA PRO A 167 -11.26 0.59 15.55
C PRO A 167 -9.99 -0.16 15.97
N GLU A 168 -10.03 -1.01 17.00
CA GLU A 168 -8.85 -1.75 17.45
C GLU A 168 -8.21 -2.58 16.31
N LEU A 169 -6.93 -2.34 16.01
CA LEU A 169 -6.14 -3.18 15.10
C LEU A 169 -5.55 -4.36 15.88
N PHE A 170 -5.82 -5.58 15.46
CA PHE A 170 -5.37 -6.79 16.15
C PHE A 170 -4.77 -7.82 15.18
N MET A 171 -3.92 -8.71 15.70
CA MET A 171 -3.30 -9.78 14.93
C MET A 171 -4.34 -10.87 14.63
N THR A 172 -4.79 -10.97 13.38
CA THR A 172 -5.78 -11.97 12.94
C THR A 172 -5.13 -13.33 12.77
N ASP A 173 -3.98 -13.36 12.11
CA ASP A 173 -3.26 -14.56 11.73
C ASP A 173 -1.79 -14.43 12.10
N CYS A 174 -1.18 -15.52 12.53
CA CYS A 174 0.24 -15.66 12.83
C CYS A 174 0.66 -17.11 12.65
N TRP A 175 1.65 -17.35 11.80
CA TRP A 175 2.04 -18.70 11.41
C TRP A 175 3.56 -18.86 11.27
N ALA A 176 3.99 -20.12 11.40
CA ALA A 176 5.36 -20.53 11.25
C ALA A 176 5.74 -20.70 9.78
N ASN A 177 6.97 -20.32 9.43
CA ASN A 177 7.61 -20.67 8.17
C ASN A 177 9.02 -21.16 8.45
N VAL A 178 9.30 -22.41 8.08
CA VAL A 178 10.65 -23.01 8.11
C VAL A 178 10.99 -23.40 6.68
N MET A 179 11.95 -22.70 6.08
CA MET A 179 12.36 -22.91 4.70
C MET A 179 13.67 -23.68 4.64
N GLY A 180 13.63 -24.90 4.11
CA GLY A 180 14.83 -25.66 3.74
C GLY A 180 15.40 -25.17 2.41
N ASP A 181 16.30 -25.97 1.82
CA ASP A 181 16.89 -25.67 0.52
C ASP A 181 15.85 -25.72 -0.60
N GLY A 182 15.89 -24.75 -1.51
CA GLY A 182 14.99 -24.64 -2.65
C GLY A 182 13.55 -24.21 -2.34
N THR A 183 13.13 -24.19 -1.07
CA THR A 183 11.77 -23.75 -0.68
C THR A 183 11.54 -22.31 -1.09
N GLU A 184 10.39 -22.03 -1.69
CA GLU A 184 9.98 -20.68 -2.08
C GLU A 184 8.53 -20.39 -1.70
N HIS A 185 8.17 -19.10 -1.72
CA HIS A 185 6.79 -18.65 -1.74
C HIS A 185 6.57 -17.83 -2.99
N VAL A 186 5.65 -18.25 -3.85
CA VAL A 186 5.31 -17.51 -5.08
C VAL A 186 4.70 -16.14 -4.79
N PHE A 187 4.61 -15.29 -5.81
CA PHE A 187 4.03 -13.96 -5.64
C PHE A 187 2.57 -14.02 -5.19
N HIS A 188 2.25 -13.36 -4.08
CA HIS A 188 0.89 -13.30 -3.53
C HIS A 188 0.63 -11.98 -2.77
N GLN A 189 -0.60 -11.84 -2.26
CA GLN A 189 -1.08 -10.74 -1.42
C GLN A 189 -1.98 -11.34 -0.33
N HIS A 190 -2.13 -10.63 0.78
CA HIS A 190 -2.93 -11.08 1.90
C HIS A 190 -4.29 -10.40 1.86
N LYS A 191 -5.22 -11.03 1.14
CA LYS A 191 -6.59 -10.51 0.98
C LYS A 191 -7.28 -10.49 2.35
N LYS A 192 -8.03 -9.42 2.65
CA LYS A 192 -8.75 -9.19 3.92
C LYS A 192 -7.88 -8.82 5.13
N SER A 193 -6.64 -8.43 4.92
CA SER A 193 -5.78 -7.87 5.97
C SER A 193 -5.46 -6.41 5.64
N THR A 194 -5.11 -5.63 6.67
CA THR A 194 -4.69 -4.23 6.52
C THR A 194 -3.17 -4.15 6.47
N ILE A 195 -2.51 -4.76 7.45
CA ILE A 195 -1.05 -4.78 7.57
C ILE A 195 -0.60 -6.24 7.59
N SER A 196 0.44 -6.55 6.84
CA SER A 196 1.11 -7.84 6.88
C SER A 196 2.57 -7.65 7.25
N GLY A 197 3.17 -8.67 7.83
CA GLY A 197 4.55 -8.60 8.24
C GLY A 197 5.22 -9.94 8.41
N THR A 198 6.54 -9.87 8.49
CA THR A 198 7.41 -11.02 8.73
C THR A 198 8.49 -10.63 9.71
N TYR A 199 8.60 -11.38 10.81
CA TYR A 199 9.72 -11.36 11.74
C TYR A 199 10.69 -12.49 11.41
N TYR A 200 11.98 -12.18 11.38
CA TYR A 200 13.03 -13.15 11.04
C TYR A 200 13.65 -13.74 12.31
N VAL A 201 13.54 -15.05 12.47
CA VAL A 201 14.04 -15.80 13.64
C VAL A 201 15.46 -16.29 13.37
N GLN A 202 15.65 -16.98 12.24
CA GLN A 202 16.94 -17.55 11.83
C GLN A 202 17.17 -17.26 10.35
N THR A 203 18.32 -16.67 10.03
CA THR A 203 18.69 -16.26 8.67
C THR A 203 20.10 -16.77 8.35
N PRO A 204 20.24 -18.00 7.82
CA PRO A 204 21.54 -18.56 7.49
C PRO A 204 22.20 -17.73 6.38
N ARG A 205 23.54 -17.82 6.30
CA ARG A 205 24.29 -17.07 5.29
C ARG A 205 23.78 -17.43 3.90
N GLY A 206 23.48 -16.41 3.09
CA GLY A 206 23.00 -16.58 1.72
C GLY A 206 21.51 -16.92 1.58
N CYS A 207 20.73 -16.92 2.67
CA CYS A 207 19.29 -17.16 2.58
C CYS A 207 18.56 -16.05 1.80
N SER A 208 17.44 -16.39 1.18
CA SER A 208 16.65 -15.46 0.36
C SER A 208 16.03 -14.31 1.18
N GLY A 209 15.94 -13.13 0.55
CA GLY A 209 15.23 -11.98 1.10
C GLY A 209 13.71 -12.06 0.92
N LEU A 210 13.07 -10.91 1.00
CA LEU A 210 11.66 -10.71 0.65
C LEU A 210 11.59 -9.76 -0.54
N LEU A 211 11.01 -10.20 -1.65
CA LEU A 211 10.82 -9.39 -2.86
C LEU A 211 9.47 -8.70 -2.81
N PHE A 212 9.44 -7.40 -3.06
CA PHE A 212 8.21 -6.64 -3.33
C PHE A 212 8.15 -6.26 -4.81
N GLU A 213 6.99 -6.45 -5.42
CA GLU A 213 6.74 -6.07 -6.82
C GLU A 213 6.19 -4.65 -6.91
N ASP A 214 6.57 -3.89 -7.95
CA ASP A 214 5.99 -2.57 -8.21
C ASP A 214 4.45 -2.67 -8.33
N PRO A 215 3.68 -2.03 -7.44
CA PRO A 215 2.23 -2.19 -7.39
C PRO A 215 1.50 -1.52 -8.55
N ARG A 216 2.20 -0.84 -9.45
CA ARG A 216 1.64 -0.27 -10.68
C ARG A 216 1.65 -1.24 -11.84
N LEU A 217 2.32 -2.40 -11.71
CA LEU A 217 2.53 -3.33 -12.82
C LEU A 217 1.23 -3.87 -13.42
N ASP A 218 0.18 -4.02 -12.62
CA ASP A 218 -1.17 -4.43 -13.08
C ASP A 218 -1.97 -3.28 -13.71
N ARG A 219 -1.49 -2.03 -13.60
CA ARG A 219 -2.15 -0.81 -14.09
C ARG A 219 -1.45 -0.22 -15.32
N THR A 220 -0.36 -0.81 -15.78
CA THR A 220 0.43 -0.25 -16.87
C THR A 220 -0.09 -0.67 -18.24
N VAL A 221 -0.41 0.31 -19.08
CA VAL A 221 -0.88 0.13 -20.47
C VAL A 221 0.28 -0.19 -21.44
N ALA A 222 1.51 0.18 -21.08
CA ALA A 222 2.71 -0.12 -21.85
C ALA A 222 3.47 -1.32 -21.25
N LYS A 223 4.19 -2.05 -22.10
CA LYS A 223 5.06 -3.16 -21.68
C LYS A 223 6.20 -2.62 -20.80
N GLN A 224 6.05 -2.72 -19.49
CA GLN A 224 7.10 -2.38 -18.53
C GLN A 224 7.86 -3.63 -18.11
N SER A 225 9.17 -3.49 -17.84
CA SER A 225 9.95 -4.53 -17.18
C SER A 225 9.39 -4.74 -15.77
N ARG A 226 9.19 -6.00 -15.36
CA ARG A 226 8.83 -6.34 -13.99
C ARG A 226 9.89 -5.80 -13.03
N ARG A 227 9.53 -4.78 -12.24
CA ARG A 227 10.42 -4.20 -11.22
C ARG A 227 10.13 -4.84 -9.88
N VAL A 228 11.18 -5.29 -9.21
CA VAL A 228 11.13 -5.85 -7.86
C VAL A 228 12.19 -5.20 -6.99
N VAL A 229 11.92 -5.09 -5.69
CA VAL A 229 12.87 -4.64 -4.67
C VAL A 229 13.05 -5.75 -3.66
N GLU A 230 14.29 -6.13 -3.39
CA GLU A 230 14.63 -7.14 -2.40
C GLU A 230 15.02 -6.51 -1.07
N PHE A 231 14.41 -7.01 0.01
CA PHE A 231 14.83 -6.70 1.37
C PHE A 231 15.53 -7.92 1.98
N PRO A 232 16.78 -7.78 2.43
CA PRO A 232 17.49 -8.92 3.01
C PRO A 232 16.86 -9.35 4.33
N ALA A 233 16.68 -10.65 4.49
CA ALA A 233 16.27 -11.27 5.75
C ALA A 233 17.40 -11.15 6.77
N ILE A 234 17.12 -10.56 7.94
CA ILE A 234 18.10 -10.43 9.03
C ILE A 234 17.41 -10.83 10.33
N ALA A 235 17.96 -11.84 11.02
CA ALA A 235 17.44 -12.29 12.32
C ALA A 235 17.25 -11.12 13.30
N GLY A 236 16.13 -11.12 14.02
CA GLY A 236 15.73 -10.05 14.93
C GLY A 236 15.10 -8.82 14.27
N PHE A 237 15.00 -8.77 12.94
CA PHE A 237 14.30 -7.70 12.23
C PHE A 237 12.87 -8.11 11.89
N VAL A 238 12.00 -7.10 11.88
CA VAL A 238 10.65 -7.17 11.33
C VAL A 238 10.58 -6.32 10.05
N ILE A 239 9.83 -6.82 9.07
CA ILE A 239 9.35 -6.05 7.93
C ILE A 239 7.83 -5.95 8.02
N LEU A 240 7.26 -4.75 7.84
CA LEU A 240 5.83 -4.50 7.76
C LEU A 240 5.50 -3.77 6.45
N PHE A 241 4.33 -4.07 5.90
CA PHE A 241 3.81 -3.48 4.67
C PHE A 241 2.29 -3.56 4.66
N GLU A 242 1.63 -2.71 3.89
CA GLU A 242 0.19 -2.84 3.66
C GLU A 242 -0.10 -4.13 2.91
N SER A 243 -1.12 -4.88 3.32
CA SER A 243 -1.37 -6.26 2.88
C SER A 243 -1.69 -6.43 1.39
N TRP A 244 -2.03 -5.33 0.69
CA TRP A 244 -2.19 -5.31 -0.76
C TRP A 244 -0.86 -5.36 -1.51
N GLN A 245 0.28 -5.13 -0.86
CA GLN A 245 1.58 -5.12 -1.54
C GLN A 245 1.98 -6.55 -1.96
N ARG A 246 2.08 -6.77 -3.29
CA ARG A 246 2.51 -8.07 -3.85
C ARG A 246 3.93 -8.38 -3.44
N HIS A 247 4.16 -9.59 -2.93
CA HIS A 247 5.48 -10.02 -2.50
C HIS A 247 5.73 -11.51 -2.77
N LYS A 248 7.03 -11.88 -2.84
CA LYS A 248 7.54 -13.24 -3.07
C LYS A 248 8.69 -13.51 -2.11
N VAL A 249 8.83 -14.75 -1.65
CA VAL A 249 10.08 -15.23 -1.05
C VAL A 249 10.78 -16.11 -2.09
N PRO A 250 11.95 -15.71 -2.63
CA PRO A 250 12.71 -16.55 -3.56
C PRO A 250 13.11 -17.89 -2.94
N PRO A 251 13.48 -18.89 -3.76
CA PRO A 251 14.07 -20.13 -3.27
C PRO A 251 15.18 -19.85 -2.26
N ASN A 252 15.10 -20.48 -1.09
CA ASN A 252 16.16 -20.38 -0.10
C ASN A 252 17.37 -21.19 -0.59
N CYS A 253 18.49 -20.51 -0.83
CA CYS A 253 19.76 -21.13 -1.25
C CYS A 253 20.83 -21.03 -0.16
N GLY A 254 20.44 -20.72 1.08
CA GLY A 254 21.36 -20.60 2.21
C GLY A 254 21.76 -21.95 2.79
N GLU A 255 22.89 -21.98 3.48
CA GLU A 255 23.41 -23.18 4.18
C GLU A 255 22.65 -23.42 5.50
N GLY A 256 21.35 -23.72 5.41
CA GLY A 256 20.51 -24.05 6.56
C GLY A 256 19.06 -23.58 6.41
N GLU A 257 18.29 -23.77 7.48
CA GLU A 257 16.88 -23.37 7.53
C GLU A 257 16.74 -21.86 7.73
N ARG A 258 15.98 -21.20 6.85
CA ARG A 258 15.49 -19.83 7.07
C ARG A 258 14.17 -19.89 7.82
N ILE A 259 14.15 -19.39 9.04
CA ILE A 259 12.98 -19.45 9.94
C ILE A 259 12.40 -18.06 10.12
N SER A 260 11.10 -17.92 9.90
CA SER A 260 10.38 -16.66 10.07
C SER A 260 8.97 -16.85 10.61
N VAL A 261 8.47 -15.85 11.32
CA VAL A 261 7.07 -15.75 11.75
C VAL A 261 6.38 -14.72 10.87
N SER A 262 5.35 -15.14 10.14
CA SER A 262 4.53 -14.22 9.34
C SER A 262 3.20 -13.99 10.04
N PHE A 263 2.65 -12.79 9.87
CA PHE A 263 1.43 -12.39 10.56
C PHE A 263 0.64 -11.34 9.78
N ASN A 264 -0.64 -11.26 10.10
CA ASN A 264 -1.59 -10.30 9.58
C ASN A 264 -2.26 -9.53 10.71
N TYR A 265 -2.52 -8.25 10.45
CA TYR A 265 -3.35 -7.40 11.27
C TYR A 265 -4.56 -6.91 10.46
N HIS A 266 -5.71 -6.85 11.13
CA HIS A 266 -6.91 -6.27 10.58
C HIS A 266 -7.65 -5.44 11.63
N TRP A 267 -8.47 -4.51 11.15
CA TRP A 267 -9.31 -3.67 11.97
C TRP A 267 -10.49 -4.47 12.50
N ARG A 268 -10.78 -4.35 13.80
CA ARG A 268 -11.94 -4.99 14.42
C ARG A 268 -13.19 -4.15 14.24
N TYR A 269 -13.95 -4.39 13.18
CA TYR A 269 -15.24 -3.72 12.97
C TYR A 269 -16.41 -4.38 13.74
N GLU A 270 -16.20 -5.55 14.34
CA GLU A 270 -17.21 -6.28 15.11
C GLU A 270 -17.13 -5.97 16.61
N GLU A 271 -18.26 -5.56 17.20
CA GLU A 271 -18.45 -5.50 18.66
C GLU A 271 -18.19 -6.90 19.27
N PRO A 272 -17.40 -7.03 20.36
CA PRO A 272 -17.26 -8.30 21.05
C PRO A 272 -18.65 -8.76 21.47
N THR A 273 -19.16 -9.84 20.87
CA THR A 273 -20.39 -10.47 21.36
C THR A 273 -20.10 -10.92 22.78
N LYS A 274 -20.67 -10.23 23.77
CA LYS A 274 -20.63 -10.68 25.16
C LYS A 274 -21.40 -11.99 25.19
N ILE A 275 -20.69 -13.12 25.18
CA ILE A 275 -21.29 -14.42 25.46
C ILE A 275 -21.71 -14.35 26.93
N PRO A 276 -23.01 -14.42 27.26
CA PRO A 276 -23.44 -14.52 28.64
C PRO A 276 -22.81 -15.79 29.22
N LEU A 277 -22.09 -15.65 30.33
CA LEU A 277 -21.74 -16.81 31.15
C LEU A 277 -23.05 -17.26 31.81
N GLU A 278 -23.67 -18.29 31.25
CA GLU A 278 -24.68 -19.11 31.95
C GLU A 278 -24.00 -20.17 32.82
#